data_AF-A0A9W5QGD3-F1
#
_entry.id   AF-A0A9W5QGD3-F1
#
_cell.length_a   1.000
_cell.length_b   1.000
_cell.length_c   1.000
_cell.angle_alpha   90.00
_cell.angle_beta   90.00
_cell.angle_gamma   90.00
#
_symmetry.space_group_name_H-M   'P 1'
#
loop_
_entity.id
_entity.type
_entity.pdbx_description
1 polymer ?
#
loop_
_entity_poly.entity_id
_entity_poly.type
_entity_poly.pdbx_seq_one_letter_code
_entity_poly.pdbx_strand_id
1 'polypeptide(L)'
;MQEVQIRKNAVGAIIHNDIKNYPYLNIPMVIKEKDGQIYEVINTGFHTNNAVRMITTDDFATTRVNTPIVTVKNSDGNIQVYRLPLELESWVISCMQAASAGKISFPCKVSFGIIDTKYYVEFI
;
A
#
# COMPACT_ATOMS: atom_id res chain seq x y z
N MET A 1 23.88 -2.31 21.51
CA MET A 1 22.76 -2.84 20.71
C MET A 1 21.66 -1.79 20.74
N GLN A 2 21.39 -1.09 19.64
CA GLN A 2 20.27 -0.15 19.60
C GLN A 2 18.98 -0.95 19.46
N GLU A 3 18.09 -0.84 20.46
CA GLU A 3 16.75 -1.39 20.40
C GLU A 3 16.03 -0.79 19.18
N VAL A 4 15.62 -1.64 18.24
CA VAL A 4 14.77 -1.23 17.14
C VAL A 4 13.41 -0.87 17.75
N GLN A 5 13.14 0.42 17.93
CA GLN A 5 11.80 0.88 18.33
C GLN A 5 10.78 0.41 17.29
N ILE A 6 9.99 -0.60 17.66
CA ILE A 6 8.90 -1.13 16.83
C ILE A 6 7.76 -0.11 16.90
N ARG A 7 7.69 0.77 15.90
CA ARG A 7 6.54 1.67 15.75
C ARG A 7 5.37 0.88 15.16
N LYS A 8 4.16 1.15 15.62
CA LYS A 8 2.92 0.60 15.03
C LYS A 8 2.04 1.73 14.52
N ASN A 9 1.33 1.54 13.41
CA ASN A 9 0.32 2.48 12.95
C ASN A 9 -0.96 2.39 13.79
N ALA A 10 -1.93 3.28 13.55
CA ALA A 10 -3.21 3.30 14.28
C ALA A 10 -3.98 1.97 14.19
N VAL A 11 -3.67 1.13 13.20
CA VAL A 11 -4.29 -0.18 12.98
C VAL A 11 -3.38 -1.34 13.40
N GLY A 12 -2.31 -1.06 14.16
CA GLY A 12 -1.45 -2.08 14.77
C GLY A 12 -0.37 -2.67 13.85
N ALA A 13 -0.26 -2.23 12.59
CA ALA A 13 0.76 -2.70 11.66
C ALA A 13 2.14 -2.17 12.06
N ILE A 14 3.18 -3.02 12.03
CA ILE A 14 4.56 -2.59 12.29
C ILE A 14 5.02 -1.63 11.20
N ILE A 15 5.52 -0.47 11.60
CA ILE A 15 6.11 0.54 10.74
C ILE A 15 7.64 0.44 10.83
N HIS A 16 8.25 0.09 9.72
CA HIS A 16 9.69 0.16 9.51
C HIS A 16 10.08 1.50 8.88
N ASN A 17 11.20 2.08 9.29
CA ASN A 17 11.75 3.30 8.67
C ASN A 17 12.32 3.01 7.27
N ASP A 18 12.96 1.85 7.10
CA ASP A 18 13.50 1.39 5.81
C ASP A 18 12.42 0.60 5.05
N ILE A 19 12.13 1.07 3.85
CA ILE A 19 11.16 0.49 2.89
C ILE A 19 11.52 -0.95 2.50
N LYS A 20 12.80 -1.32 2.56
CA LYS A 20 13.27 -2.68 2.24
C LYS A 20 12.77 -3.74 3.22
N ASN A 21 12.36 -3.32 4.42
CA ASN A 21 11.84 -4.24 5.43
C ASN A 21 10.39 -4.66 5.18
N TYR A 22 9.69 -4.02 4.25
CA TYR A 22 8.36 -4.47 3.84
C TYR A 22 8.48 -5.47 2.67
N PRO A 23 7.85 -6.65 2.73
CA PRO A 23 7.77 -7.53 1.58
C PRO A 23 6.89 -6.91 0.48
N TYR A 24 7.04 -7.38 -0.76
CA TYR A 24 6.08 -7.06 -1.82
C TYR A 24 4.78 -7.83 -1.60
N LEU A 25 3.65 -7.20 -1.94
CA LEU A 25 2.37 -7.90 -1.98
C LEU A 25 2.45 -8.99 -3.06
N ASN A 26 2.00 -10.20 -2.74
CA ASN A 26 1.90 -11.25 -3.74
C ASN A 26 0.75 -10.93 -4.70
N ILE A 27 1.04 -10.72 -5.98
CA ILE A 27 0.02 -10.46 -7.00
C ILE A 27 0.15 -11.54 -8.08
N PRO A 28 -0.79 -12.48 -8.18
CA PRO A 28 -0.68 -13.58 -9.12
C PRO A 28 -0.96 -13.15 -10.55
N MET A 29 -0.33 -13.84 -11.50
CA MET A 29 -0.75 -13.81 -12.90
C MET A 29 -2.02 -14.65 -13.07
N VAL A 30 -3.04 -14.08 -13.72
CA VAL A 30 -4.38 -14.67 -13.84
C VAL A 30 -4.90 -14.57 -15.28
N ILE A 31 -5.85 -15.44 -15.63
CA ILE A 31 -6.45 -15.46 -16.98
C ILE A 31 -7.58 -14.43 -17.08
N LYS A 32 -8.35 -14.23 -16.00
CA LYS A 32 -9.47 -13.29 -15.93
C LYS A 32 -9.41 -12.49 -14.65
N GLU A 33 -9.97 -11.27 -14.67
CA GLU A 33 -9.96 -10.33 -13.54
C GLU A 33 -10.57 -10.94 -12.27
N LYS A 34 -11.67 -11.70 -12.44
CA LYS A 34 -12.37 -12.41 -11.35
C LYS A 34 -11.53 -13.47 -10.62
N ASP A 35 -10.42 -13.91 -11.23
CA ASP A 35 -9.55 -14.95 -10.67
C ASP A 35 -8.39 -14.34 -9.85
N GLY A 36 -8.39 -13.00 -9.67
CA GLY A 36 -7.42 -12.28 -8.85
C GLY A 36 -7.43 -12.68 -7.37
N GLN A 37 -6.31 -12.43 -6.69
CA GLN A 37 -6.17 -12.68 -5.27
C GLN A 37 -6.87 -11.58 -4.47
N ILE A 38 -7.83 -11.98 -3.64
CA ILE A 38 -8.56 -11.05 -2.76
C ILE A 38 -7.77 -10.83 -1.48
N TYR A 39 -7.61 -9.57 -1.10
CA TYR A 39 -7.02 -9.12 0.16
C TYR A 39 -7.99 -8.26 0.96
N GLU A 40 -8.00 -8.42 2.29
CA GLU A 40 -8.64 -7.47 3.21
C GLU A 40 -7.70 -6.27 3.41
N VAL A 41 -7.94 -5.22 2.62
CA VAL A 41 -7.14 -3.99 2.66
C VAL A 41 -7.65 -3.09 3.77
N ILE A 42 -6.74 -2.74 4.66
CA ILE A 42 -6.98 -1.91 5.85
C ILE A 42 -6.66 -0.44 5.57
N ASN A 43 -5.63 -0.18 4.75
CA ASN A 43 -5.25 1.16 4.33
C ASN A 43 -4.32 1.08 3.11
N THR A 44 -4.24 2.16 2.34
CA THR A 44 -3.28 2.33 1.23
C THR A 44 -2.57 3.67 1.39
N GLY A 45 -1.37 3.79 0.83
CA GLY A 45 -0.68 5.07 0.83
C GLY A 45 0.75 4.94 0.36
N PHE A 46 1.56 5.87 0.84
CA PHE A 46 2.97 5.96 0.46
C PHE A 46 3.86 5.84 1.68
N HIS A 47 4.96 5.09 1.53
CA HIS A 47 5.99 5.05 2.55
C HIS A 47 6.67 6.42 2.63
N THR A 48 6.57 7.08 3.78
CA THR A 48 7.30 8.32 4.05
C THR A 48 8.52 8.01 4.90
N ASN A 49 9.71 8.43 4.46
CA ASN A 49 10.87 8.41 5.33
C ASN A 49 10.77 9.61 6.28
N ASN A 50 10.73 9.34 7.60
CA ASN A 50 10.65 10.36 8.64
C ASN A 50 11.74 11.45 8.57
N ALA A 51 12.87 11.18 7.89
CA ALA A 51 13.92 12.17 7.64
C ALA A 51 13.53 13.27 6.63
N VAL A 52 12.41 13.11 5.92
CA VAL A 52 11.98 13.97 4.79
C VAL A 52 10.67 14.71 5.11
N ARG A 53 10.26 14.75 6.38
CA ARG A 53 9.04 15.44 6.84
C ARG A 53 9.08 16.98 6.68
N MET A 54 10.10 17.49 5.99
CA MET A 54 10.37 18.91 5.77
C MET A 54 10.58 19.17 4.28
N ILE A 55 9.54 18.94 3.47
CA ILE A 55 9.50 19.49 2.11
C ILE A 55 8.16 20.22 1.99
N THR A 56 8.29 21.53 1.85
CA THR A 56 7.23 22.54 1.74
C THR A 56 6.42 22.36 0.46
N THR A 57 5.21 22.91 0.45
CA THR A 57 4.15 22.87 -0.59
C THR A 57 4.52 23.41 -1.99
N ASP A 58 5.81 23.54 -2.28
CA ASP A 58 6.41 24.12 -3.49
C ASP A 58 7.12 23.05 -4.34
N ASP A 59 7.71 22.03 -3.70
CA ASP A 59 8.68 21.14 -4.36
C ASP A 59 7.99 19.91 -4.98
N PHE A 60 7.05 20.17 -5.90
CA PHE A 60 6.41 19.15 -6.73
C PHE A 60 7.36 18.59 -7.82
N ALA A 61 8.68 18.77 -7.66
CA ALA A 61 9.73 18.40 -8.60
C ALA A 61 10.40 17.04 -8.24
N THR A 62 9.70 15.96 -8.62
CA THR A 62 10.27 14.80 -9.34
C THR A 62 11.46 13.98 -8.79
N THR A 63 11.91 14.07 -7.54
CA THR A 63 13.14 13.33 -7.12
C THR A 63 13.08 12.42 -5.90
N ARG A 64 11.90 12.03 -5.40
CA ARG A 64 11.78 10.85 -4.52
C ARG A 64 10.47 10.12 -4.80
N VAL A 65 10.54 9.05 -5.60
CA VAL A 65 9.44 8.14 -5.86
C VAL A 65 8.98 7.55 -4.53
N ASN A 66 7.93 8.12 -3.97
CA ASN A 66 7.28 7.58 -2.78
C ASN A 66 6.83 6.16 -3.12
N THR A 67 7.34 5.15 -2.40
CA THR A 67 6.99 3.75 -2.71
C THR A 67 5.54 3.49 -2.29
N PRO A 68 4.67 3.06 -3.22
CA PRO A 68 3.29 2.73 -2.87
C PRO A 68 3.28 1.53 -1.92
N ILE A 69 2.45 1.62 -0.89
CA ILE A 69 2.29 0.59 0.13
C ILE A 69 0.82 0.32 0.39
N VAL A 70 0.54 -0.90 0.83
CA VAL A 70 -0.77 -1.34 1.29
C VAL A 70 -0.65 -2.01 2.65
N THR A 71 -1.57 -1.70 3.55
CA THR A 71 -1.74 -2.43 4.80
C THR A 71 -2.84 -3.45 4.60
N VAL A 72 -2.52 -4.72 4.79
CA VAL A 72 -3.43 -5.85 4.61
C VAL A 72 -3.57 -6.59 5.93
N LYS A 73 -4.78 -7.08 6.19
CA LYS A 73 -5.01 -8.08 7.22
C LYS A 73 -4.93 -9.46 6.58
N ASN A 74 -3.91 -10.21 6.96
CA ASN A 74 -3.66 -11.56 6.50
C ASN A 74 -4.69 -12.54 7.11
N SER A 75 -4.82 -13.73 6.53
CA SER A 75 -5.78 -14.76 6.94
C SER A 75 -5.57 -15.28 8.37
N ASP A 76 -4.34 -15.17 8.88
CA ASP A 76 -3.96 -15.48 10.27
C ASP A 76 -4.33 -14.35 11.25
N GLY A 77 -4.95 -13.27 10.77
CA GLY A 77 -5.36 -12.10 11.56
C GLY A 77 -4.25 -11.06 11.73
N ASN A 78 -3.04 -11.33 11.25
CA ASN A 78 -1.92 -10.40 11.37
C ASN A 78 -2.06 -9.24 10.38
N ILE A 79 -1.79 -8.02 10.86
CA ILE A 79 -1.83 -6.81 10.04
C ILE A 79 -0.40 -6.49 9.60
N GLN A 80 -0.20 -6.43 8.29
CA GLN A 80 1.11 -6.26 7.69
C GLN A 80 1.09 -5.23 6.58
N VAL A 81 2.19 -4.49 6.48
CA VAL A 81 2.43 -3.53 5.39
C VAL A 81 3.22 -4.22 4.29
N TYR A 82 2.76 -4.08 3.06
CA TYR A 82 3.40 -4.58 1.85
C TYR A 82 3.76 -3.43 0.91
N ARG A 83 4.87 -3.58 0.18
CA ARG A 83 5.18 -2.76 -0.99
C ARG A 83 4.29 -3.17 -2.15
N LEU A 84 3.85 -2.18 -2.90
CA LEU A 84 3.22 -2.35 -4.19
C LEU A 84 4.22 -2.04 -5.32
N PRO A 85 4.03 -2.62 -6.51
CA PRO A 85 4.67 -2.17 -7.74
C PRO A 85 4.35 -0.70 -8.04
N LEU A 86 5.27 0.00 -8.73
CA LEU A 86 5.12 1.42 -9.02
C LEU A 86 3.93 1.69 -9.96
N GLU A 87 3.59 0.71 -10.79
CA GLU A 87 2.45 0.69 -11.70
C GLU A 87 1.11 0.88 -10.97
N LEU A 88 1.05 0.64 -9.65
CA LEU A 88 -0.12 0.84 -8.81
C LEU A 88 -0.17 2.21 -8.11
N GLU A 89 0.76 3.12 -8.40
CA GLU A 89 0.80 4.48 -7.83
C GLU A 89 -0.52 5.23 -8.04
N SER A 90 -1.02 5.27 -9.27
CA SER A 90 -2.28 5.95 -9.61
C SER A 90 -3.48 5.38 -8.87
N TRP A 91 -3.50 4.06 -8.63
CA TRP A 91 -4.55 3.41 -7.85
C TRP A 91 -4.49 3.85 -6.39
N VAL A 92 -3.30 3.89 -5.78
CA VAL A 92 -3.11 4.39 -4.41
C VAL A 92 -3.54 5.84 -4.28
N ILE A 93 -3.14 6.72 -5.20
CA ILE A 93 -3.56 8.14 -5.20
C ILE A 93 -5.08 8.25 -5.28
N SER A 94 -5.71 7.47 -6.16
CA SER A 94 -7.17 7.45 -6.31
C SER A 94 -7.87 6.99 -5.04
N CYS A 95 -7.33 5.97 -4.37
CA CYS A 95 -7.83 5.50 -3.07
C CYS A 95 -7.76 6.59 -2.01
N MET A 96 -6.63 7.29 -1.91
CA MET A 96 -6.42 8.37 -0.94
C MET A 96 -7.39 9.53 -1.17
N GLN A 97 -7.57 9.95 -2.43
CA GLN A 97 -8.52 11.00 -2.80
C GLN A 97 -9.97 10.60 -2.49
N ALA A 98 -10.35 9.36 -2.83
CA ALA A 98 -11.69 8.84 -2.56
C ALA A 98 -11.96 8.69 -1.05
N ALA A 99 -10.97 8.24 -0.27
CA ALA A 99 -11.07 8.16 1.19
C ALA A 99 -11.22 9.55 1.82
N SER A 100 -10.46 10.56 1.36
CA SER A 100 -10.60 11.94 1.86
C SER A 100 -11.96 12.54 1.52
N ALA A 101 -12.57 12.13 0.42
CA ALA A 101 -13.92 12.51 0.02
C ALA A 101 -15.02 11.65 0.67
N GLY A 102 -14.67 10.69 1.54
CA GLY A 102 -15.62 9.78 2.20
C GLY A 102 -16.29 8.77 1.26
N LYS A 103 -15.76 8.58 0.04
CA LYS A 103 -16.33 7.68 -0.98
C LYS A 103 -15.90 6.23 -0.82
N ILE A 104 -14.75 6.01 -0.20
CA ILE A 104 -14.24 4.68 0.16
C ILE A 104 -14.05 4.66 1.67
N SER A 105 -14.55 3.62 2.32
CA SER A 105 -14.26 3.32 3.71
C SER A 105 -13.40 2.08 3.76
N PHE A 106 -12.22 2.18 4.36
CA PHE A 106 -11.46 1.01 4.76
C PHE A 106 -11.93 0.51 6.13
N PRO A 107 -11.83 -0.79 6.45
CA PRO A 107 -11.29 -1.85 5.59
C PRO A 107 -12.24 -2.26 4.45
N CYS A 108 -11.67 -2.69 3.31
CA CYS A 108 -12.42 -3.19 2.16
C CYS A 108 -11.72 -4.39 1.51
N LYS A 109 -12.48 -5.19 0.75
CA LYS A 109 -11.92 -6.29 -0.04
C LYS A 109 -11.48 -5.77 -1.40
N VAL A 110 -10.27 -6.14 -1.80
CA VAL A 110 -9.69 -5.73 -3.08
C VAL A 110 -9.08 -6.95 -3.74
N SER A 111 -9.45 -7.19 -5.00
CA SER A 111 -8.84 -8.21 -5.86
C SER A 111 -7.62 -7.64 -6.56
N PHE A 112 -6.50 -8.37 -6.55
CA PHE A 112 -5.28 -8.02 -7.28
C PHE A 112 -4.90 -9.15 -8.23
N GLY A 113 -4.58 -8.81 -9.48
CA GLY A 113 -4.09 -9.77 -10.47
C GLY A 113 -3.22 -9.12 -11.54
N ILE A 114 -2.50 -9.94 -12.31
CA ILE A 114 -1.76 -9.53 -13.50
C ILE A 114 -2.34 -10.27 -14.71
N ILE A 115 -2.75 -9.55 -15.74
CA ILE A 115 -3.20 -10.11 -17.03
C ILE A 115 -2.35 -9.48 -18.14
N ASP A 116 -1.75 -10.29 -18.99
CA ASP A 116 -0.92 -9.83 -20.13
C ASP A 116 0.08 -8.72 -19.76
N THR A 117 0.74 -8.85 -18.60
CA THR A 117 1.71 -7.90 -18.00
C THR A 117 1.16 -6.62 -17.36
N LYS A 118 -0.16 -6.44 -17.34
CA LYS A 118 -0.80 -5.29 -16.68
C LYS A 118 -1.38 -5.69 -15.33
N TYR A 119 -1.27 -4.79 -14.36
CA TYR A 119 -1.91 -4.94 -13.06
C TYR A 119 -3.40 -4.58 -13.15
N TYR A 120 -4.22 -5.44 -12.56
CA TYR A 120 -5.66 -5.28 -12.41
C TYR A 120 -5.99 -5.24 -10.93
N VAL A 121 -6.73 -4.20 -10.52
CA VAL A 121 -7.12 -3.99 -9.13
C VAL A 121 -8.58 -3.57 -9.08
N GLU A 122 -9.40 -4.30 -8.33
CA GLU A 122 -10.85 -4.10 -8.26
C GLU A 122 -11.35 -4.18 -6.82
N PHE A 123 -12.26 -3.27 -6.44
CA PHE A 123 -12.96 -3.32 -5.16
C PHE A 123 -14.12 -4.34 -5.23
N ILE A 124 -14.25 -5.19 -4.21
CA ILE A 124 -15.26 -6.27 -4.11
C ILE A 124 -16.33 -5.92 -3.09
#